data_AF-A0A484L344-F1
#
_entry.id   AF-A0A484L344-F1
#
_cell.length_a   1.000
_cell.length_b   1.000
_cell.length_c   1.000
_cell.angle_alpha   90.00
_cell.angle_beta   90.00
_cell.angle_gamma   90.00
#
_symmetry.space_group_name_H-M   'P 1'
#
loop_
_entity.id
_entity.type
_entity.pdbx_description
1 polymer ?
#
loop_
_entity_poly.entity_id
_entity_poly.type
_entity_poly.pdbx_seq_one_letter_code
_entity_poly.pdbx_strand_id
1 'polypeptide(L)' 'MEMKYLRQRVEEGGVYVDQLFFHDPDGFMIEICNCDNLPVVPLAGDLRSSCSRHSIPNMQSQQTQQHRRHHHIHV' A
#
# COMPACT_ATOMS: atom_id res chain seq x y z
N MET A 1 -19.25 17.93 -11.62
CA MET A 1 -18.92 18.26 -10.22
C MET A 1 -17.44 18.52 -10.18
N GLU A 2 -17.02 19.73 -9.86
CA GLU A 2 -15.60 20.06 -9.73
C GLU A 2 -15.14 19.64 -8.33
N MET A 3 -14.15 18.75 -8.24
CA MET A 3 -13.58 18.33 -6.96
C MET A 3 -12.64 19.42 -6.47
N LYS A 4 -12.97 20.02 -5.31
CA LYS A 4 -12.06 20.94 -4.64
C LYS A 4 -10.91 20.15 -4.02
N TYR A 5 -9.69 20.61 -4.25
CA TYR A 5 -8.50 20.03 -3.69
C TYR A 5 -7.53 21.12 -3.23
N LEU A 6 -6.67 20.77 -2.28
CA LEU A 6 -5.57 21.60 -1.81
C LEU A 6 -4.26 20.87 -2.12
N ARG A 7 -3.30 21.59 -2.72
CA ARG A 7 -1.94 21.09 -2.89
C ARG A 7 -1.01 21.87 -1.97
N GLN A 8 -0.13 21.15 -1.29
CA GLN A 8 0.87 21.73 -0.40
C GLN A 8 2.19 20.99 -0.56
N ARG A 9 3.30 21.70 -0.40
CA ARG A 9 4.63 21.10 -0.25
C ARG A 9 5.11 21.35 1.17
N VAL A 10 5.64 20.32 1.81
CA VAL A 10 6.29 20.40 3.11
C VAL A 10 7.78 20.06 2.96
N GLU A 11 8.59 20.66 3.84
CA GLU A 11 10.02 20.42 3.93
C GLU A 11 10.36 20.03 5.38
N GLU A 12 10.98 18.87 5.57
CA GLU A 12 11.47 18.41 6.86
C GLU A 12 12.86 17.78 6.69
N GLY A 13 13.87 18.28 7.42
CA GLY A 13 15.23 17.75 7.34
C GLY A 13 15.85 17.78 5.93
N GLY A 14 15.44 18.75 5.09
CA GLY A 14 15.86 18.85 3.69
C GLY A 14 15.16 17.87 2.73
N VAL A 15 14.18 17.11 3.22
CA VAL A 15 13.32 16.25 2.42
C VAL A 15 12.05 17.00 2.06
N TYR A 16 11.68 16.96 0.78
CA TYR A 16 10.45 17.56 0.27
C TYR A 16 9.39 16.51 0.02
N VAL A 17 8.16 16.77 0.49
CA VAL A 17 6.98 15.96 0.23
C VAL A 17 5.86 16.87 -0.28
N ASP A 18 5.31 16.52 -1.43
CA ASP A 18 4.09 17.09 -2.00
C ASP A 18 2.88 16.31 -1.50
N GLN A 19 1.90 17.04 -0.97
CA GLN A 19 0.65 16.53 -0.43
C GLN A 19 -0.53 17.07 -1.24
N LEU A 20 -1.51 16.22 -1.49
CA LEU A 20 -2.79 16.55 -2.08
C LEU A 20 -3.90 16.18 -1.10
N PHE A 21 -4.73 17.16 -0.73
CA PHE A 21 -5.87 16.96 0.15
C PHE A 21 -7.17 17.19 -0.60
N PHE A 22 -8.16 16.33 -0.38
CA PHE A 22 -9.53 16.52 -0.87
C PHE A 22 -10.53 15.81 0.04
N HIS A 23 -11.81 16.15 -0.11
CA HIS A 23 -12.89 15.41 0.55
C HIS A 23 -13.53 14.43 -0.42
N ASP A 24 -13.79 13.21 0.05
CA ASP A 24 -14.64 12.27 -0.68
C ASP A 24 -16.13 12.65 -0.57
N PRO A 25 -17.06 11.97 -1.27
CA PRO A 25 -18.49 12.29 -1.21
C PRO A 25 -19.11 12.13 0.18
N ASP A 26 -18.51 11.32 1.06
CA ASP A 26 -18.97 11.07 2.42
C ASP A 26 -18.40 12.11 3.42
N GLY A 27 -17.49 12.98 2.96
CA GLY A 27 -16.90 14.07 3.73
C GLY A 27 -15.57 13.71 4.40
N PHE A 28 -15.05 12.50 4.22
CA PHE A 28 -13.74 12.12 4.75
C PHE A 28 -12.63 12.87 4.03
N MET A 29 -11.64 13.35 4.79
CA MET A 29 -10.44 13.98 4.24
C MET A 29 -9.47 12.90 3.77
N ILE A 30 -9.16 12.90 2.48
CA ILE A 30 -8.15 12.03 1.87
C ILE A 30 -6.88 12.85 1.63
N GLU A 31 -5.75 12.31 2.07
CA GLU A 31 -4.40 12.82 1.79
C GLU A 31 -3.65 11.86 0.86
N ILE A 32 -2.96 12.41 -0.14
CA ILE A 32 -2.02 11.69 -1.01
C ILE A 32 -0.65 12.40 -0.95
N CYS A 33 0.40 11.70 -0.51
CA CYS A 33 1.79 12.17 -0.49
C CYS A 33 2.66 11.46 -1.53
N ASN A 34 3.70 12.13 -2.05
CA ASN A 34 4.85 11.43 -2.65
C ASN A 34 5.90 11.12 -1.57
N CYS A 35 5.77 9.95 -0.96
CA CYS A 35 6.60 9.56 0.19
C CYS A 35 7.92 8.84 -0.21
N ASP A 36 8.30 8.85 -1.50
CA ASP A 36 9.48 8.15 -2.04
C ASP A 36 10.82 8.68 -1.50
N ASN A 37 10.85 9.95 -1.09
CA ASN A 37 12.04 10.61 -0.57
C ASN A 37 12.18 10.48 0.95
N LEU A 38 11.21 9.87 1.63
CA LEU A 38 11.27 9.71 3.08
C LEU A 38 12.29 8.63 3.46
N PRO A 39 13.16 8.89 4.45
CA PRO A 39 14.10 7.88 4.92
C PRO A 39 13.34 6.70 5.54
N VAL A 40 13.58 5.50 5.02
CA VAL A 40 13.05 4.26 5.63
C VAL A 40 13.92 3.93 6.83
N VAL A 41 13.38 4.13 8.03
CA VAL A 41 14.00 3.68 9.27
C VAL A 41 13.40 2.32 9.63
N PRO A 42 14.19 1.23 9.71
CA PRO A 42 13.70 -0.03 10.22
C PRO A 42 13.17 0.16 11.63
N LEU A 43 11.92 -0.25 11.87
CA LEU A 43 11.43 -0.36 13.24
C LEU A 43 12.26 -1.44 13.92
N ALA A 44 13.07 -1.04 14.92
CA ALA A 44 13.93 -1.96 15.66
C ALA A 44 13.10 -3.14 16.16
N GLY A 45 13.58 -4.35 15.84
CA GLY A 45 12.82 -5.57 16.03
C GLY A 45 12.72 -5.96 17.49
N ASP A 46 11.61 -5.60 18.14
CA ASP A 46 11.15 -6.20 19.40
C ASP A 46 9.62 -6.24 19.46
N LEU A 47 8.98 -6.90 18.48
CA LEU A 47 7.79 -7.73 18.74
C LEU A 47 7.49 -8.67 17.55
N ARG A 48 8.42 -9.55 17.21
CA ARG A 48 8.11 -10.74 16.39
C ARG A 48 7.65 -11.94 17.23
N SER A 49 7.21 -11.74 18.48
CA SER A 49 6.79 -12.84 19.35
C SER A 49 5.29 -12.96 19.64
N SER A 50 4.44 -11.99 19.26
CA SER A 50 2.99 -12.05 19.55
C SER A 50 2.12 -12.47 18.34
N CYS A 51 2.64 -13.32 17.46
CA CYS A 51 1.76 -14.09 16.59
C CYS A 51 2.15 -15.57 16.67
N SER A 52 1.31 -16.36 17.33
CA SER A 52 1.37 -17.81 17.28
C SER A 52 1.37 -18.23 15.81
N ARG A 53 2.50 -18.74 15.32
CA ARG A 53 2.58 -19.40 14.01
C ARG A 53 1.63 -20.59 14.05
N HIS A 54 0.39 -20.38 13.62
CA HIS A 54 -0.52 -21.48 13.34
C HIS A 54 0.00 -22.16 12.08
N SER A 55 0.65 -23.31 12.25
CA SER A 55 0.99 -24.19 11.14
C SER A 55 -0.32 -24.67 10.53
N ILE A 56 -0.71 -24.12 9.38
CA ILE A 56 -1.82 -24.65 8.58
C ILE A 56 -1.30 -25.96 7.97
N PRO A 57 -1.85 -27.14 8.32
CA PRO A 57 -1.49 -28.37 7.65
C PRO A 57 -1.94 -28.28 6.18
N ASN A 58 -0.99 -28.49 5.29
CA ASN A 58 -1.17 -28.49 3.84
C ASN A 58 -2.12 -29.63 3.45
N MET A 59 -3.42 -29.35 3.25
CA MET A 59 -4.30 -30.28 2.54
C MET A 59 -3.97 -30.22 1.05
N GLN A 60 -3.13 -31.14 0.59
CA GLN A 60 -2.97 -31.42 -0.83
C GLN A 60 -4.28 -32.04 -1.36
N SER A 61 -5.10 -31.26 -2.05
CA SER A 61 -6.11 -31.81 -2.97
C SER A 61 -5.46 -31.96 -4.35
N GLN A 62 -5.35 -33.20 -4.80
CA GLN A 62 -4.88 -33.56 -6.14
C GLN A 62 -5.97 -33.36 -7.20
N GLN A 63 -5.56 -32.68 -8.29
CA GLN A 63 -6.02 -32.80 -9.68
C GLN A 63 -7.46 -32.30 -9.98
N THR A 64 -7.74 -31.58 -11.08
CA THR A 64 -7.36 -31.87 -12.48
C THR A 64 -7.23 -30.61 -13.35
N GLN A 65 -6.33 -30.69 -14.33
CA GLN A 65 -6.13 -29.78 -15.46
C GLN A 65 -7.44 -29.46 -16.20
N GLN A 66 -7.67 -28.18 -16.56
CA GLN A 66 -8.21 -27.84 -17.89
C GLN A 66 -8.02 -26.36 -18.24
N HIS A 67 -7.30 -26.16 -19.36
CA HIS A 67 -7.40 -25.03 -20.29
C HIS A 67 -6.84 -23.64 -19.89
N ARG A 68 -5.51 -23.48 -19.91
CA ARG A 68 -4.89 -22.15 -20.13
C ARG A 68 -5.03 -21.75 -21.60
N ARG A 69 -6.02 -20.94 -21.94
CA ARG A 69 -5.88 -20.01 -23.08
C ARG A 69 -5.00 -18.84 -22.64
N HIS A 70 -3.99 -18.58 -23.46
CA HIS A 70 -3.04 -17.50 -23.31
C HIS A 70 -3.76 -16.14 -23.30
N HIS A 71 -3.61 -15.38 -22.21
CA HIS A 71 -3.54 -13.93 -22.32
C HIS A 71 -2.18 -13.47 -21.78
N HIS A 72 -1.47 -12.86 -22.71
CA HIS A 72 -0.14 -12.32 -22.59
C HIS A 72 -0.32 -10.85 -22.24
N ILE A 73 0.05 -10.43 -21.03
CA ILE A 73 0.23 -9.01 -20.72
C ILE A 73 1.74 -8.79 -20.75
N HIS A 74 2.21 -8.21 -21.85
CA HIS A 74 3.48 -7.50 -21.89
C HIS A 74 3.33 -6.26 -20.99
N VAL A 75 4.30 -6.09 -20.10
CA VAL A 75 4.67 -4.76 -19.59
C VAL A 75 5.30 -3.93 -20.70
#